data_AF-A0AAV4EQD9-F1
#
_entry.id   AF-A0AAV4EQD9-F1
#
_cell.length_a   1.000
_cell.length_b   1.000
_cell.length_c   1.000
_cell.angle_alpha   90.00
_cell.angle_beta   90.00
_cell.angle_gamma   90.00
#
_symmetry.space_group_name_H-M   'P 1'
#
loop_
_entity.id
_entity.type
_entity.pdbx_description
1 polymer ?
#
loop_
_entity_poly.entity_id
_entity_poly.type
_entity_poly.pdbx_seq_one_letter_code
_entity_poly.pdbx_strand_id
1 'polypeptide(L)' 'MLWEQKVDRVVMLTNLVEMSKIKCTQYWPKDGDEQYGEITIKLLTTIVFAEYTIRRLRFTKVKRMLMILK' A
#
# COMPACT_ATOMS: atom_id res chain seq x y z
N MET A 1 -1.79 11.86 1.03
CA MET A 1 -0.53 11.61 1.77
C MET A 1 0.57 10.99 0.90
N LEU A 2 0.69 9.66 0.74
CA LEU A 2 1.88 9.04 0.09
C LEU A 2 2.10 9.55 -1.34
N TRP A 3 1.05 9.51 -2.16
CA TRP A 3 1.09 9.98 -3.55
C TRP A 3 1.39 11.47 -3.66
N GLU A 4 0.64 12.30 -2.93
CA GLU A 4 0.74 13.77 -2.96
C GLU A 4 2.12 14.26 -2.50
N GLN A 5 2.67 13.63 -1.47
CA GLN A 5 3.97 13.99 -0.90
C GLN A 5 5.14 13.29 -1.60
N LYS A 6 4.88 12.53 -2.68
CA LYS A 6 5.90 11.78 -3.44
C LYS A 6 6.78 10.90 -2.53
N VAL A 7 6.17 10.24 -1.56
CA VAL A 7 6.87 9.36 -0.62
C VAL A 7 7.36 8.12 -1.36
N ASP A 8 8.68 7.91 -1.38
CA ASP A 8 9.30 6.74 -2.02
C ASP A 8 9.35 5.51 -1.09
N ARG A 9 9.44 5.72 0.24
CA ARG A 9 9.65 4.64 1.21
C ARG A 9 8.77 4.81 2.44
N VAL A 10 8.18 3.71 2.87
CA VAL A 10 7.43 3.60 4.13
C VAL A 10 8.14 2.60 5.03
N VAL A 11 8.45 3.01 6.25
CA VAL A 11 9.04 2.15 7.27
C VAL A 11 7.95 1.83 8.29
N MET A 12 7.50 0.57 8.33
CA MET A 12 6.56 0.07 9.32
C MET A 12 7.35 -0.57 10.47
N LEU A 13 7.22 -0.02 11.68
CA LEU A 13 8.00 -0.42 12.85
C LEU A 13 7.34 -1.47 13.75
N THR A 14 6.14 -1.93 13.38
CA THR A 14 5.33 -2.85 14.20
C THR A 14 4.72 -3.93 13.33
N ASN A 15 4.49 -5.11 13.90
CA ASN A 15 3.69 -6.14 13.23
C ASN A 15 2.20 -5.75 13.26
N LEU A 16 1.37 -6.42 12.46
CA LEU A 16 -0.09 -6.20 12.50
C LEU A 16 -0.68 -6.56 13.87
N VAL A 17 -0.16 -7.64 14.46
CA VAL A 17 -0.56 -8.15 15.77
C VAL A 17 0.69 -8.44 16.60
N GLU A 18 0.71 -7.97 17.85
CA GLU A 18 1.76 -8.24 18.83
C GLU A 18 1.12 -8.62 20.16
N MET A 19 1.57 -9.72 20.78
CA MET A 19 1.00 -10.23 22.04
C MET A 19 -0.55 -10.33 21.99
N SER A 20 -1.08 -10.84 20.88
CA SER A 20 -2.52 -10.98 20.61
C SER A 20 -3.32 -9.67 20.54
N LYS A 21 -2.64 -8.51 20.48
CA LYS A 21 -3.28 -7.20 20.30
C LYS A 21 -3.04 -6.68 18.89
N ILE A 22 -4.08 -6.17 18.25
CA ILE A 22 -3.98 -5.49 16.96
C ILE A 22 -3.23 -4.17 17.19
N LYS A 23 -2.11 -3.99 16.49
CA LYS A 23 -1.27 -2.78 16.54
C LYS A 23 -1.47 -1.92 15.30
N CYS A 24 -1.72 -2.56 14.16
CA CYS A 24 -1.93 -1.87 12.89
C CYS A 24 -2.86 -2.69 12.00
N THR A 25 -3.71 -2.00 11.24
CA THR A 25 -4.48 -2.62 10.15
C THR A 25 -3.61 -2.73 8.91
N GLN A 26 -3.74 -3.83 8.17
CA GLN A 26 -3.04 -3.98 6.90
C GLN A 26 -3.56 -2.93 5.89
N TYR A 27 -2.67 -2.07 5.39
CA TYR A 27 -2.99 -0.98 4.46
C TYR A 27 -2.41 -1.19 3.06
N TRP A 28 -1.99 -2.43 2.76
CA TRP A 28 -1.47 -2.86 1.47
C TRP A 28 -2.19 -4.14 1.02
N PRO A 29 -2.26 -4.42 -0.28
CA PRO A 29 -2.89 -5.64 -0.80
C PRO A 29 -2.17 -6.89 -0.28
N LYS A 30 -2.95 -7.90 0.14
CA LYS A 30 -2.40 -9.20 0.56
C LYS A 30 -1.74 -9.92 -0.62
N ASP A 31 -2.35 -9.83 -1.80
CA ASP A 31 -1.87 -10.31 -3.09
C ASP A 31 -2.48 -9.43 -4.21
N GLY A 32 -1.92 -9.46 -5.42
CA GLY A 32 -2.46 -8.72 -6.56
C GLY A 32 -2.49 -7.20 -6.36
N ASP A 33 -3.57 -6.57 -6.83
CA ASP A 33 -3.85 -5.14 -6.70
C ASP A 33 -5.13 -4.86 -5.91
N GLU A 34 -5.12 -3.75 -5.17
CA GLU A 34 -6.25 -3.28 -4.37
C GLU A 34 -6.40 -1.77 -4.54
N GLN A 35 -7.66 -1.31 -4.58
CA GLN A 35 -7.99 0.09 -4.81
C GLN A 35 -8.29 0.82 -3.48
N TYR A 36 -7.56 1.90 -3.26
CA TYR A 36 -7.70 2.82 -2.12
C TYR A 36 -8.10 4.20 -2.65
N GLY A 37 -9.40 4.41 -2.86
CA GLY A 37 -9.94 5.63 -3.48
C GLY A 37 -9.50 5.77 -4.94
N GLU A 38 -8.77 6.83 -5.27
CA GLU A 38 -8.24 7.07 -6.63
C GLU A 38 -6.92 6.34 -6.92
N ILE A 39 -6.34 5.66 -5.91
CA ILE A 39 -5.04 5.01 -6.01
C ILE A 39 -5.24 3.50 -6.03
N THR A 40 -4.74 2.84 -7.06
CA THR A 40 -4.56 1.38 -7.06
C THR A 40 -3.14 1.06 -6.61
N ILE A 41 -3.00 0.21 -5.60
CA ILE A 41 -1.72 -0.29 -5.12
C ILE A 41 -1.60 -1.74 -5.56
N LYS A 42 -0.48 -2.09 -6.19
CA LYS A 42 -0.14 -3.48 -6.55
C LYS A 42 1.06 -3.97 -5.76
N LEU A 43 0.94 -5.13 -5.12
CA LEU A 43 2.07 -5.82 -4.53
C LEU A 43 2.89 -6.50 -5.65
N LEU A 44 4.12 -6.05 -5.84
CA LEU A 44 5.01 -6.61 -6.87
C LEU A 44 5.84 -7.77 -6.33
N THR A 45 6.46 -7.58 -5.16
CA THR A 45 7.31 -8.59 -4.53
C THR A 45 7.26 -8.45 -3.01
N THR A 46 7.36 -9.58 -2.33
CA THR A 46 7.60 -9.64 -0.89
C THR A 46 8.86 -10.45 -0.65
N ILE A 47 9.82 -9.88 0.07
CA ILE A 47 11.04 -10.57 0.48
C ILE A 47 11.06 -10.54 2.01
N VAL A 48 11.01 -11.72 2.61
CA VAL A 48 11.02 -11.90 4.06
C VAL A 48 12.44 -12.21 4.51
N PHE A 49 12.96 -11.40 5.42
CA PHE A 49 14.21 -11.63 6.14
C PHE A 49 13.90 -12.03 7.58
N ALA A 50 14.93 -12.37 8.36
CA ALA A 50 14.75 -12.77 9.76
C ALA A 50 14.12 -11.66 10.62
N GLU A 51 14.50 -10.40 10.40
CA GLU A 51 14.13 -9.28 11.27
C GLU A 51 13.17 -8.28 10.60
N TYR A 52 13.00 -8.33 9.28
CA TYR A 52 12.14 -7.40 8.55
C TYR A 52 11.62 -7.99 7.24
N THR A 53 10.62 -7.34 6.66
CA THR A 53 10.07 -7.71 5.35
C THR A 53 10.10 -6.51 4.42
N ILE A 54 10.62 -6.70 3.21
CA ILE A 54 10.56 -5.69 2.14
C ILE A 54 9.38 -6.02 1.23
N ARG A 55 8.48 -5.05 1.05
CA ARG A 55 7.38 -5.12 0.08
C ARG A 55 7.60 -4.07 -1.00
N ARG A 56 7.72 -4.49 -2.26
CA ARG A 56 7.78 -3.56 -3.39
C ARG A 56 6.36 -3.32 -3.90
N LEU A 57 5.92 -2.07 -3.82
CA LEU A 57 4.56 -1.67 -4.20
C LEU A 57 4.61 -0.77 -5.44
N ARG A 58 3.62 -0.91 -6.33
CA ARG A 58 3.38 0.03 -7.43
C ARG A 58 2.11 0.80 -7.16
N PHE A 59 2.18 2.11 -7.25
CA PHE A 59 1.04 3.01 -7.13
C PHE A 59 0.62 3.47 -8.52
N THR A 60 -0.66 3.39 -8.82
CA THR A 60 -1.26 3.93 -10.05
C THR A 60 -2.43 4.82 -9.65
N LYS A 61 -2.42 6.09 -10.05
CA LYS A 61 -3.55 6.98 -9.85
C LYS A 61 -4.49 6.91 -11.04
N VAL A 62 -5.72 6.42 -10.83
CA VAL A 62 -6.76 6.46 -11.85
C VAL A 62 -7.18 7.90 -12.04
N LYS A 63 -6.92 8.47 -13.22
CA LYS A 63 -7.53 9.75 -13.59
C LYS A 63 -9.00 9.47 -13.86
N ARG A 64 -9.89 9.99 -13.02
CA ARG A 64 -11.29 10.17 -13.42
C ARG A 64 -11.28 11.09 -14.64
N MET A 65 -11.45 10.51 -15.82
CA MET A 65 -11.90 11.25 -16.99
C MET A 65 -13.30 11.71 -16.61
N LEU A 66 -13.48 13.01 -16.31
CA LEU A 66 -14.82 13.56 -16.28
C LEU A 66 -15.42 13.25 -17.65
N MET A 67 -16.40 12.34 -17.70
CA MET A 67 -17.40 12.36 -18.75
C MET A 67 -18.17 13.67 -18.57
N ILE A 68 -17.57 14.78 -19.00
CA ILE A 68 -18.34 15.95 -19.37
C ILE A 68 -18.95 15.55 -20.70
N LEU A 69 -20.13 14.94 -20.64
CA LEU A 69 -21.04 14.94 -21.79
C LEU A 69 -21.20 16.40 -22.19
N LYS A 70 -20.69 16.71 -23.37
CA LYS A 70 -21.17 17.83 -24.18
C LYS A 70 -22.64 17.62 -24.51
#